data_AF-A0A2V8BK47-F1
#
_entry.id   AF-A0A2V8BK47-F1
#
_cell.length_a   1.000
_cell.length_b   1.000
_cell.length_c   1.000
_cell.angle_alpha   90.00
_cell.angle_beta   90.00
_cell.angle_gamma   90.00
#
_symmetry.space_group_name_H-M   'P 1'
#
loop_
_entity.id
_entity.type
_entity.pdbx_description
1 polymer ?
#
loop_
_entity_poly.entity_id
_entity_poly.type
_entity_poly.pdbx_seq_one_letter_code
_entity_poly.pdbx_strand_id
1 'polypeptide(L)'
;GPLKPGDAVGVAFLTGDLQLGGTGTVTHIDGDHVYAFGHPMYNLGPTEFPMTRAYVYTVLPSLFSSMKLSTTGEVIGTFLQDRATTIAGRLGPGPKLIPLTLTLDSGRAPKRTFTFSVVNDQLFTPLMTYASILNTTGSYERQFGSATFQVRGTARLDKHEPITYDNIFSGEQAAMGTAAYIVGPITYLMGNDFEKVDLRSVDLTISTAEEPKTATLERIWIDDQRPRAGRTVPLKMLLRTYRGEDVLRTLPIEIPANASGTLSLVVSDGARLGQAEQRETRTPSQLRSVDQVIRSLNKGRRNNTLYVKLVGSDAGAIINGEPLSALPPSVLGVLEGDRNGGTFSPLHGATIGEWQLPTDHLVNGSRSITLTISQN
;
A
#
# COMPACT_ATOMS: atom_id res chain seq x y z
N GLY A 1 -10.97 0.75 -43.19
CA GLY A 1 -11.68 1.94 -43.69
C GLY A 1 -11.71 3.01 -42.61
N PRO A 2 -11.99 4.28 -42.97
CA PRO A 2 -12.15 5.35 -41.98
C PRO A 2 -13.26 4.98 -41.00
N LEU A 3 -13.13 5.45 -39.75
CA LEU A 3 -14.17 5.30 -38.75
C LEU A 3 -15.42 6.07 -39.21
N LYS A 4 -16.61 5.48 -39.04
CA LYS A 4 -17.89 6.13 -39.39
C LYS A 4 -18.95 5.91 -38.30
N PRO A 5 -20.01 6.74 -38.24
CA PRO A 5 -21.15 6.48 -37.37
C PRO A 5 -21.70 5.05 -37.52
N GLY A 6 -22.02 4.41 -36.40
CA GLY A 6 -22.46 3.01 -36.34
C GLY A 6 -21.31 2.00 -36.23
N ASP A 7 -20.05 2.38 -36.49
CA ASP A 7 -18.92 1.48 -36.29
C ASP A 7 -18.69 1.17 -34.80
N ALA A 8 -18.13 -0.01 -34.53
CA ALA A 8 -17.66 -0.36 -33.20
C ALA A 8 -16.39 0.41 -32.84
N VAL A 9 -16.36 0.97 -31.63
CA VAL A 9 -15.22 1.71 -31.06
C VAL A 9 -14.97 1.22 -29.64
N GLY A 10 -13.70 1.17 -29.23
CA GLY A 10 -13.29 0.67 -27.93
C GLY A 10 -12.61 1.73 -27.07
N VAL A 11 -12.63 1.49 -25.76
CA VAL A 11 -11.88 2.20 -24.73
C VAL A 11 -10.96 1.17 -24.08
N ALA A 12 -9.65 1.34 -24.17
CA ALA A 12 -8.70 0.43 -23.50
C ALA A 12 -8.26 1.00 -22.16
N PHE A 13 -8.39 0.24 -21.08
CA PHE A 13 -7.93 0.61 -19.74
C PHE A 13 -6.56 0.02 -19.39
N LEU A 14 -6.30 -1.17 -19.92
CA LEU A 14 -5.09 -1.94 -19.70
C LEU A 14 -4.75 -2.65 -21.01
N THR A 15 -3.48 -2.58 -21.41
CA THR A 15 -2.94 -3.30 -22.57
C THR A 15 -1.60 -3.95 -22.21
N GLY A 16 -1.10 -4.86 -23.04
CA GLY A 16 0.11 -5.65 -22.78
C GLY A 16 -0.23 -7.12 -22.57
N ASP A 17 0.39 -7.76 -21.58
CA ASP A 17 0.15 -9.17 -21.24
C ASP A 17 -1.27 -9.46 -20.72
N LEU A 18 -2.05 -8.42 -20.38
CA LEU A 18 -3.48 -8.46 -20.12
C LEU A 18 -4.14 -7.30 -20.86
N GLN A 19 -5.28 -7.56 -21.49
CA GLN A 19 -6.09 -6.54 -22.15
C GLN A 19 -7.44 -6.40 -21.42
N LEU A 20 -7.72 -5.20 -20.93
CA LEU A 20 -9.02 -4.84 -20.35
C LEU A 20 -9.51 -3.54 -20.98
N GLY A 21 -10.77 -3.54 -21.39
CA GLY A 21 -11.38 -2.41 -22.04
C GLY A 21 -12.89 -2.60 -22.21
N GLY A 22 -13.55 -1.54 -22.65
CA GLY A 22 -14.96 -1.55 -23.03
C GLY A 22 -15.13 -1.30 -24.52
N THR A 23 -16.27 -1.69 -25.07
CA THR A 23 -16.63 -1.37 -26.45
C THR A 23 -18.01 -0.74 -26.51
N GLY A 24 -18.18 0.20 -27.43
CA GLY A 24 -19.47 0.79 -27.77
C GLY A 24 -19.54 1.10 -29.26
N THR A 25 -20.33 2.10 -29.59
CA THR A 25 -20.61 2.47 -30.97
C THR A 25 -20.31 3.96 -31.17
N VAL A 26 -19.80 4.31 -32.35
CA VAL A 26 -19.66 5.69 -32.77
C VAL A 26 -21.03 6.27 -33.05
N THR A 27 -21.39 7.35 -32.35
CA THR A 27 -22.64 8.08 -32.54
C THR A 27 -22.50 9.08 -33.68
N HIS A 28 -21.43 9.88 -33.67
CA HIS A 28 -21.19 10.93 -34.66
C HIS A 28 -19.70 11.24 -34.78
N ILE A 29 -19.29 11.73 -35.95
CA ILE A 29 -17.93 12.22 -36.22
C ILE A 29 -18.06 13.59 -36.90
N ASP A 30 -17.37 14.58 -36.36
CA ASP A 30 -17.26 15.94 -36.91
C ASP A 30 -15.78 16.32 -37.05
N GLY A 31 -15.25 16.29 -38.27
CA GLY A 31 -13.82 16.41 -38.52
C GLY A 31 -13.02 15.31 -37.81
N ASP A 32 -12.13 15.72 -36.89
CA ASP A 32 -11.36 14.84 -36.02
C ASP A 32 -12.08 14.48 -34.70
N HIS A 33 -13.21 15.12 -34.40
CA HIS A 33 -13.96 14.88 -33.17
C HIS A 33 -14.84 13.63 -33.30
N VAL A 34 -14.82 12.79 -32.27
CA VAL A 34 -15.60 11.55 -32.20
C VAL A 34 -16.48 11.58 -30.97
N TYR A 35 -17.76 11.29 -31.16
CA TYR A 35 -18.75 11.13 -30.11
C TYR A 35 -19.25 9.69 -30.13
N ALA A 36 -19.21 9.01 -28.99
CA ALA A 36 -19.51 7.59 -28.90
C ALA A 36 -20.41 7.24 -27.70
N PHE A 37 -20.87 5.99 -27.69
CA PHE A 37 -21.68 5.32 -26.68
C PHE A 37 -23.12 5.81 -26.56
N GLY A 38 -23.38 7.11 -26.74
CA GLY A 38 -24.70 7.70 -26.51
C GLY A 38 -25.15 7.65 -25.04
N HIS A 39 -24.22 7.38 -24.12
CA HIS A 39 -24.36 7.33 -22.68
C HIS A 39 -22.97 7.54 -22.03
N PRO A 40 -22.87 7.81 -20.72
CA PRO A 40 -21.58 7.89 -20.06
C PRO A 40 -20.99 6.49 -19.92
N MET A 41 -19.67 6.36 -19.87
CA MET A 41 -19.05 5.12 -19.46
C MET A 41 -19.09 4.99 -17.93
N TYR A 42 -18.51 5.97 -17.23
CA TYR A 42 -18.51 6.11 -15.78
C TYR A 42 -18.82 7.54 -15.31
N ASN A 43 -19.06 8.48 -16.24
CA ASN A 43 -19.32 9.90 -15.98
C ASN A 43 -18.16 10.57 -15.20
N LEU A 44 -16.92 10.26 -15.58
CA LEU A 44 -15.71 10.76 -14.91
C LEU A 44 -15.41 12.23 -15.18
N GLY A 45 -16.01 12.79 -16.24
CA GLY A 45 -15.69 14.12 -16.71
C GLY A 45 -14.45 14.16 -17.58
N PRO A 46 -13.50 15.11 -17.38
CA PRO A 46 -12.27 15.14 -18.17
C PRO A 46 -11.43 13.88 -17.89
N THR A 47 -11.05 13.18 -18.94
CA THR A 47 -10.23 11.95 -18.85
C THR A 47 -9.34 11.84 -20.09
N GLU A 48 -8.40 10.91 -20.11
CA GLU A 48 -7.52 10.64 -21.24
C GLU A 48 -7.42 9.14 -21.47
N PHE A 49 -8.39 8.56 -22.19
CA PHE A 49 -8.42 7.12 -22.49
C PHE A 49 -8.11 6.81 -23.95
N PRO A 50 -7.37 5.73 -24.24
CA PRO A 50 -7.15 5.25 -25.60
C PRO A 50 -8.49 4.98 -26.31
N MET A 51 -8.73 5.70 -27.40
CA MET A 51 -9.77 5.37 -28.35
C MET A 51 -9.22 4.31 -29.28
N THR A 52 -9.86 3.14 -29.33
CA THR A 52 -9.39 2.01 -30.13
C THR A 52 -10.39 1.63 -31.20
N ARG A 53 -9.92 1.01 -32.28
CA ARG A 53 -10.82 0.19 -33.10
C ARG A 53 -11.41 -0.92 -32.24
N ALA A 54 -12.64 -1.34 -32.51
CA ALA A 54 -13.19 -2.53 -31.90
C ALA A 54 -13.68 -3.50 -32.97
N TYR A 55 -13.54 -4.80 -32.68
CA TYR A 55 -14.10 -5.86 -33.50
C TYR A 55 -15.09 -6.69 -32.68
N VAL A 56 -16.31 -6.83 -33.17
CA VAL A 56 -17.36 -7.64 -32.54
C VAL A 56 -17.38 -9.00 -33.23
N TYR A 57 -17.01 -10.04 -32.50
CA TYR A 57 -17.01 -11.42 -33.01
C TYR A 57 -18.42 -11.97 -33.13
N THR A 58 -19.22 -11.78 -32.08
CA THR A 58 -20.60 -12.24 -32.04
C THR A 58 -21.39 -11.49 -30.97
N VAL A 59 -22.71 -11.66 -31.03
CA VAL A 59 -23.64 -11.24 -29.98
C VAL A 59 -24.06 -12.50 -29.23
N LEU A 60 -24.01 -12.44 -27.91
CA LEU A 60 -24.55 -13.45 -27.01
C LEU A 60 -25.95 -12.97 -26.59
N PRO A 61 -27.02 -13.47 -27.25
CA PRO A 61 -28.37 -13.03 -26.94
C PRO A 61 -28.82 -13.57 -25.58
N SER A 62 -29.50 -12.73 -24.83
CA SER A 62 -30.12 -13.10 -23.55
C SER A 62 -31.35 -12.23 -23.32
N LEU A 63 -32.42 -12.86 -22.83
CA LEU A 63 -33.65 -12.18 -22.44
C LEU A 63 -33.44 -11.21 -21.27
N PHE A 64 -32.45 -11.48 -20.42
CA PHE A 64 -32.11 -10.61 -19.29
C PHE A 64 -31.16 -9.48 -19.70
N SER A 65 -30.05 -9.82 -20.36
CA SER A 65 -29.06 -8.84 -20.82
C SER A 65 -28.17 -9.41 -21.92
N SER A 66 -28.34 -8.91 -23.15
CA SER A 66 -27.53 -9.33 -24.30
C SER A 66 -26.15 -8.69 -24.24
N MET A 67 -25.10 -9.44 -24.63
CA MET A 67 -23.72 -8.96 -24.58
C MET A 67 -23.01 -9.14 -25.93
N LYS A 68 -21.96 -8.34 -26.18
CA LYS A 68 -21.08 -8.52 -27.34
C LYS A 68 -19.79 -9.18 -26.90
N LEU A 69 -19.40 -10.27 -27.59
CA LEU A 69 -18.04 -10.77 -27.49
C LEU A 69 -17.19 -9.98 -28.48
N SER A 70 -16.25 -9.20 -27.96
CA SER A 70 -15.49 -8.25 -28.77
C SER A 70 -14.06 -8.10 -28.28
N THR A 71 -13.24 -7.45 -29.09
CA THR A 71 -11.86 -7.07 -28.75
C THR A 71 -11.60 -5.61 -29.11
N THR A 72 -10.73 -4.97 -28.34
CA THR A 72 -10.12 -3.68 -28.64
C THR A 72 -8.87 -3.91 -29.47
N GLY A 73 -8.72 -3.17 -30.58
CA GLY A 73 -7.56 -3.23 -31.46
C GLY A 73 -6.65 -2.00 -31.30
N GLU A 74 -6.12 -1.56 -32.45
CA GLU A 74 -5.24 -0.40 -32.56
C GLU A 74 -5.84 0.87 -31.94
N VAL A 75 -4.99 1.66 -31.27
CA VAL A 75 -5.31 2.99 -30.76
C VAL A 75 -5.35 3.98 -31.93
N ILE A 76 -6.50 4.60 -32.13
CA ILE A 76 -6.79 5.53 -33.23
C ILE A 76 -7.04 6.97 -32.75
N GLY A 77 -6.92 7.22 -31.45
CA GLY A 77 -7.14 8.53 -30.86
C GLY A 77 -7.23 8.49 -29.34
N THR A 78 -7.79 9.56 -28.78
CA THR A 78 -7.96 9.74 -27.35
C THR A 78 -9.38 10.21 -27.03
N PHE A 79 -10.05 9.52 -26.12
CA PHE A 79 -11.25 10.04 -25.45
C PHE A 79 -10.83 11.04 -24.37
N LEU A 80 -11.42 12.24 -24.44
CA LEU A 80 -11.05 13.41 -23.63
C LEU A 80 -12.12 13.78 -22.60
N GLN A 81 -13.35 13.27 -22.78
CA GLN A 81 -14.50 13.55 -21.93
C GLN A 81 -15.36 12.30 -21.79
N ASP A 82 -15.82 12.03 -20.58
CA ASP A 82 -16.86 11.06 -20.25
C ASP A 82 -18.00 11.75 -19.50
N ARG A 83 -19.12 11.97 -20.19
CA ARG A 83 -20.26 12.78 -19.70
C ARG A 83 -21.57 12.03 -19.87
N ALA A 84 -22.59 12.50 -19.17
CA ALA A 84 -23.91 11.88 -19.07
C ALA A 84 -24.56 11.44 -20.40
N THR A 85 -24.25 12.05 -21.54
CA THR A 85 -24.88 11.72 -22.83
C THR A 85 -23.93 11.07 -23.82
N THR A 86 -22.61 11.12 -23.61
CA THR A 86 -21.62 10.61 -24.55
C THR A 86 -20.23 10.60 -23.94
N ILE A 87 -19.37 9.73 -24.47
CA ILE A 87 -17.93 9.90 -24.38
C ILE A 87 -17.43 10.59 -25.66
N ALA A 88 -16.60 11.62 -25.51
CA ALA A 88 -16.12 12.44 -26.62
C ALA A 88 -14.60 12.48 -26.65
N GLY A 89 -14.03 12.51 -27.85
CA GLY A 89 -12.59 12.45 -28.06
C GLY A 89 -12.17 12.98 -29.42
N ARG A 90 -10.90 12.79 -29.75
CA ARG A 90 -10.34 13.12 -31.05
C ARG A 90 -9.55 11.96 -31.64
N LEU A 91 -9.66 11.80 -32.96
CA LEU A 91 -8.78 10.93 -33.73
C LEU A 91 -7.35 11.46 -33.70
N GLY A 92 -6.37 10.56 -33.80
CA GLY A 92 -4.95 10.90 -33.82
C GLY A 92 -4.15 10.11 -32.78
N PRO A 93 -3.20 10.74 -32.07
CA PRO A 93 -2.39 10.03 -31.09
C PRO A 93 -3.23 9.57 -29.90
N GLY A 94 -2.84 8.42 -29.32
CA GLY A 94 -3.34 7.97 -28.03
C GLY A 94 -2.77 8.78 -26.86
N PRO A 95 -3.38 8.65 -25.67
CA PRO A 95 -2.88 9.32 -24.48
C PRO A 95 -1.60 8.66 -23.96
N LYS A 96 -0.92 9.34 -23.03
CA LYS A 96 0.19 8.72 -22.30
C LYS A 96 -0.35 7.66 -21.35
N LEU A 97 0.23 6.46 -21.41
CA LEU A 97 -0.07 5.36 -20.50
C LEU A 97 1.07 5.19 -19.48
N ILE A 98 0.72 4.62 -18.33
CA ILE A 98 1.64 4.33 -17.24
C ILE A 98 2.16 2.89 -17.43
N PRO A 99 3.47 2.70 -17.68
CA PRO A 99 4.06 1.37 -17.73
C PRO A 99 4.04 0.70 -16.34
N LEU A 100 3.56 -0.54 -16.32
CA LEU A 100 3.61 -1.44 -15.17
C LEU A 100 4.43 -2.68 -15.56
N THR A 101 5.56 -2.89 -14.89
CA THR A 101 6.37 -4.10 -15.03
C THR A 101 6.17 -4.97 -13.79
N LEU A 102 5.71 -6.20 -13.98
CA LEU A 102 5.54 -7.17 -12.92
C LEU A 102 6.39 -8.40 -13.18
N THR A 103 7.37 -8.63 -12.32
CA THR A 103 8.20 -9.83 -12.35
C THR A 103 7.70 -10.82 -11.31
N LEU A 104 7.27 -12.00 -11.75
CA LEU A 104 6.86 -13.10 -10.88
C LEU A 104 8.03 -14.07 -10.74
N ASP A 105 8.52 -14.22 -9.51
CA ASP A 105 9.56 -15.16 -9.13
C ASP A 105 8.93 -16.32 -8.35
N SER A 106 8.49 -17.32 -9.10
CA SER A 106 7.82 -18.51 -8.55
C SER A 106 8.84 -19.52 -8.08
N GLY A 107 8.69 -20.05 -6.87
CA GLY A 107 9.55 -21.15 -6.39
C GLY A 107 9.45 -22.44 -7.22
N ARG A 108 8.48 -22.56 -8.14
CA ARG A 108 8.20 -23.78 -8.93
C ARG A 108 8.34 -23.61 -10.44
N ALA A 109 8.39 -22.37 -10.93
CA ALA A 109 8.38 -22.08 -12.36
C ALA A 109 9.50 -21.09 -12.71
N PRO A 110 9.97 -21.06 -13.96
CA PRO A 110 10.92 -20.05 -14.40
C PRO A 110 10.37 -18.66 -14.12
N LYS A 111 11.24 -17.76 -13.66
CA LYS A 111 10.92 -16.34 -13.44
C LYS A 111 10.33 -15.74 -14.72
N ARG A 112 9.21 -15.03 -14.60
CA ARG A 112 8.51 -14.39 -15.74
C ARG A 112 8.37 -12.90 -15.49
N THR A 113 8.48 -12.11 -16.55
CA THR A 113 8.23 -10.67 -16.51
C THR A 113 7.05 -10.37 -17.40
N PHE A 114 6.08 -9.64 -16.84
CA PHE A 114 4.89 -9.17 -17.52
C PHE A 114 4.97 -7.66 -17.64
N THR A 115 4.53 -7.15 -18.77
CA THR A 115 4.54 -5.74 -19.12
C THR A 115 3.12 -5.30 -19.45
N PHE A 116 2.70 -4.22 -18.81
CA PHE A 116 1.39 -3.64 -19.01
C PHE A 116 1.52 -2.14 -19.25
N SER A 117 0.55 -1.59 -19.97
CA SER A 117 0.35 -0.14 -20.10
C SER A 117 -1.05 0.20 -19.59
N VAL A 118 -1.08 0.95 -18.50
CA VAL A 118 -2.28 1.31 -17.73
C VAL A 118 -2.71 2.74 -18.08
N VAL A 119 -4.00 3.01 -18.20
CA VAL A 119 -4.50 4.40 -18.35
C VAL A 119 -4.09 5.26 -17.16
N ASN A 120 -3.81 6.56 -17.40
CA ASN A 120 -3.52 7.52 -16.34
C ASN A 120 -4.82 8.21 -15.89
N ASP A 121 -5.50 7.63 -14.90
CA ASP A 121 -6.76 8.14 -14.37
C ASP A 121 -6.89 7.83 -12.88
N GLN A 122 -7.49 8.77 -12.12
CA GLN A 122 -7.60 8.69 -10.66
C GLN A 122 -8.29 7.40 -10.18
N LEU A 123 -9.27 6.90 -10.93
CA LEU A 123 -10.01 5.68 -10.58
C LEU A 123 -9.42 4.44 -11.26
N PHE A 124 -9.06 4.54 -12.54
CA PHE A 124 -8.66 3.38 -13.32
C PHE A 124 -7.19 2.98 -13.15
N THR A 125 -6.26 3.91 -12.88
CA THR A 125 -4.86 3.53 -12.61
C THR A 125 -4.75 2.57 -11.43
N PRO A 126 -5.32 2.86 -10.24
CA PRO A 126 -5.24 1.95 -9.11
C PRO A 126 -5.96 0.62 -9.38
N LEU A 127 -7.17 0.69 -9.97
CA LEU A 127 -7.98 -0.49 -10.25
C LEU A 127 -7.34 -1.45 -11.25
N MET A 128 -6.78 -0.94 -12.35
CA MET A 128 -6.11 -1.77 -13.36
C MET A 128 -4.79 -2.32 -12.84
N THR A 129 -4.06 -1.57 -12.00
CA THR A 129 -2.86 -2.10 -11.32
C THR A 129 -3.23 -3.26 -10.41
N TYR A 130 -4.30 -3.11 -9.61
CA TYR A 130 -4.83 -4.17 -8.75
C TYR A 130 -5.23 -5.42 -9.56
N ALA A 131 -6.02 -5.22 -10.62
CA ALA A 131 -6.47 -6.29 -11.51
C ALA A 131 -5.29 -7.02 -12.18
N SER A 132 -4.26 -6.30 -12.61
CA SER A 132 -3.08 -6.87 -13.25
C SER A 132 -2.30 -7.79 -12.31
N ILE A 133 -2.11 -7.36 -11.05
CA ILE A 133 -1.45 -8.16 -10.02
C ILE A 133 -2.26 -9.42 -9.70
N LEU A 134 -3.57 -9.28 -9.48
CA LEU A 134 -4.43 -10.43 -9.17
C LEU A 134 -4.56 -11.41 -10.34
N ASN A 135 -4.69 -10.91 -11.56
CA ASN A 135 -4.75 -11.77 -12.75
C ASN A 135 -3.44 -12.53 -12.92
N THR A 136 -2.29 -11.85 -12.84
CA THR A 136 -0.98 -12.49 -12.96
C THR A 136 -0.78 -13.55 -11.88
N THR A 137 -0.99 -13.20 -10.61
CA THR A 137 -0.81 -14.16 -9.51
C THR A 137 -1.81 -15.31 -9.60
N GLY A 138 -3.09 -15.04 -9.91
CA GLY A 138 -4.12 -16.08 -10.04
C GLY A 138 -3.96 -17.00 -11.26
N SER A 139 -3.37 -16.52 -12.36
CA SER A 139 -3.14 -17.33 -13.56
C SER A 139 -1.87 -18.18 -13.50
N TYR A 140 -0.87 -17.77 -12.71
CA TYR A 140 0.45 -18.42 -12.68
C TYR A 140 0.80 -19.09 -11.35
N GLU A 141 0.10 -18.78 -10.26
CA GLU A 141 0.27 -19.42 -8.96
C GLU A 141 -0.95 -20.26 -8.57
N ARG A 142 -0.80 -21.06 -7.51
CA ARG A 142 -1.91 -21.82 -6.96
C ARG A 142 -2.95 -20.86 -6.40
N GLN A 143 -4.14 -20.88 -6.99
CA GLN A 143 -5.24 -19.98 -6.63
C GLN A 143 -5.88 -20.25 -5.26
N PHE A 144 -5.87 -21.51 -4.80
CA PHE A 144 -6.58 -21.92 -3.59
C PHE A 144 -5.66 -22.41 -2.48
N GLY A 145 -5.98 -22.03 -1.25
CA GLY A 145 -5.25 -22.37 -0.03
C GLY A 145 -4.24 -21.30 0.37
N SER A 146 -3.61 -21.48 1.52
CA SER A 146 -2.63 -20.50 2.01
C SER A 146 -1.35 -20.53 1.20
N ALA A 147 -0.78 -19.35 0.98
CA ALA A 147 0.49 -19.13 0.29
C ALA A 147 1.18 -17.88 0.86
N THR A 148 2.43 -17.68 0.48
CA THR A 148 3.24 -16.51 0.84
C THR A 148 3.61 -15.73 -0.41
N PHE A 149 3.47 -14.40 -0.32
CA PHE A 149 3.85 -13.44 -1.34
C PHE A 149 4.77 -12.40 -0.70
N GLN A 150 5.97 -12.25 -1.26
CA GLN A 150 6.88 -11.16 -0.90
C GLN A 150 6.97 -10.20 -2.07
N VAL A 151 6.71 -8.93 -1.82
CA VAL A 151 6.80 -7.87 -2.83
C VAL A 151 8.02 -7.02 -2.55
N ARG A 152 8.76 -6.71 -3.62
CA ARG A 152 9.76 -5.63 -3.67
C ARG A 152 9.55 -4.80 -4.93
N GLY A 153 9.75 -3.49 -4.86
CA GLY A 153 9.63 -2.66 -6.05
C GLY A 153 9.49 -1.18 -5.77
N THR A 154 9.17 -0.44 -6.81
CA THR A 154 9.00 1.02 -6.72
C THR A 154 7.88 1.51 -7.64
N ALA A 155 7.13 2.51 -7.18
CA ALA A 155 6.33 3.37 -8.06
C ALA A 155 7.04 4.72 -8.20
N ARG A 156 7.41 5.10 -9.43
CA ARG A 156 8.12 6.35 -9.73
C ARG A 156 7.13 7.46 -10.00
N LEU A 157 7.33 8.60 -9.37
CA LEU A 157 6.47 9.78 -9.48
C LEU A 157 7.23 10.90 -10.18
N ASP A 158 6.52 11.79 -10.86
CA ASP A 158 7.14 13.02 -11.38
C ASP A 158 7.50 13.96 -10.21
N LYS A 159 8.72 14.50 -10.20
CA LYS A 159 9.20 15.52 -9.23
C LYS A 159 9.17 15.13 -7.74
N HIS A 160 8.83 13.89 -7.40
CA HIS A 160 8.81 13.38 -6.04
C HIS A 160 9.68 12.13 -5.90
N GLU A 161 10.06 11.82 -4.66
CA GLU A 161 10.68 10.54 -4.31
C GLU A 161 9.77 9.36 -4.67
N PRO A 162 10.33 8.21 -5.10
CA PRO A 162 9.52 7.05 -5.41
C PRO A 162 8.86 6.47 -4.16
N ILE A 163 7.69 5.84 -4.33
CA ILE A 163 7.16 4.92 -3.32
C ILE A 163 7.94 3.62 -3.40
N THR A 164 8.46 3.16 -2.27
CA THR A 164 9.19 1.89 -2.16
C THR A 164 8.31 0.82 -1.55
N TYR A 165 8.27 -0.35 -2.18
CA TYR A 165 7.56 -1.52 -1.70
C TYR A 165 8.58 -2.55 -1.20
N ASP A 166 8.41 -3.04 0.02
CA ASP A 166 9.17 -4.17 0.58
C ASP A 166 8.37 -4.77 1.73
N ASN A 167 7.59 -5.81 1.44
CA ASN A 167 6.72 -6.42 2.44
C ASN A 167 6.39 -7.89 2.12
N ILE A 168 5.88 -8.60 3.11
CA ILE A 168 5.44 -10.00 3.00
C ILE A 168 3.97 -10.13 3.38
N PHE A 169 3.26 -11.02 2.71
CA PHE A 169 1.89 -11.39 2.99
C PHE A 169 1.80 -12.91 2.97
N SER A 170 1.10 -13.49 3.93
CA SER A 170 0.97 -14.95 4.05
C SER A 170 -0.41 -15.32 4.57
N GLY A 171 -0.96 -16.40 4.04
CA GLY A 171 -2.32 -16.87 4.33
C GLY A 171 -3.17 -16.98 3.06
N GLU A 172 -4.47 -17.22 3.23
CA GLU A 172 -5.40 -17.42 2.09
C GLU A 172 -5.63 -16.14 1.27
N GLN A 173 -5.52 -14.97 1.91
CA GLN A 173 -5.74 -13.67 1.28
C GLN A 173 -4.42 -12.97 0.90
N ALA A 174 -3.29 -13.69 0.86
CA ALA A 174 -1.98 -13.09 0.68
C ALA A 174 -1.82 -12.35 -0.66
N ALA A 175 -2.38 -12.89 -1.75
CA ALA A 175 -2.37 -12.23 -3.06
C ALA A 175 -3.16 -10.91 -3.04
N MET A 176 -4.38 -10.93 -2.47
CA MET A 176 -5.21 -9.73 -2.32
C MET A 176 -4.58 -8.70 -1.41
N GLY A 177 -3.97 -9.11 -0.30
CA GLY A 177 -3.24 -8.24 0.61
C GLY A 177 -2.02 -7.60 -0.05
N THR A 178 -1.28 -8.35 -0.86
CA THR A 178 -0.15 -7.84 -1.64
C THR A 178 -0.60 -6.77 -2.63
N ALA A 179 -1.64 -7.05 -3.42
CA ALA A 179 -2.19 -6.10 -4.38
C ALA A 179 -2.73 -4.83 -3.69
N ALA A 180 -3.44 -4.98 -2.57
CA ALA A 180 -3.95 -3.85 -1.79
C ALA A 180 -2.83 -2.98 -1.20
N TYR A 181 -1.75 -3.59 -0.69
CA TYR A 181 -0.58 -2.87 -0.19
C TYR A 181 0.12 -2.06 -1.27
N ILE A 182 0.24 -2.59 -2.49
CA ILE A 182 0.86 -1.88 -3.62
C ILE A 182 0.00 -0.69 -4.05
N VAL A 183 -1.31 -0.92 -4.18
CA VAL A 183 -2.24 0.04 -4.76
C VAL A 183 -2.67 1.12 -3.77
N GLY A 184 -2.68 0.85 -2.46
CA GLY A 184 -3.06 1.81 -1.42
C GLY A 184 -2.34 3.17 -1.52
N PRO A 185 -0.99 3.20 -1.55
CA PRO A 185 -0.22 4.43 -1.79
C PRO A 185 -0.60 5.15 -3.09
N ILE A 186 -0.81 4.41 -4.18
CA ILE A 186 -1.18 4.99 -5.49
C ILE A 186 -2.55 5.65 -5.39
N THR A 187 -3.55 4.96 -4.82
CA THR A 187 -4.89 5.51 -4.61
C THR A 187 -4.85 6.79 -3.76
N TYR A 188 -4.10 6.77 -2.65
CA TYR A 188 -4.01 7.93 -1.76
C TYR A 188 -3.36 9.12 -2.46
N LEU A 189 -2.26 8.91 -3.18
CA LEU A 189 -1.55 9.96 -3.89
C LEU A 189 -2.35 10.51 -5.08
N MET A 190 -3.02 9.67 -5.85
CA MET A 190 -3.80 10.15 -6.99
C MET A 190 -5.08 10.90 -6.57
N GLY A 191 -5.61 10.62 -5.37
CA GLY A 191 -6.78 11.28 -4.81
C GLY A 191 -6.49 12.35 -3.76
N ASN A 192 -5.25 12.83 -3.65
CA ASN A 192 -4.86 13.82 -2.66
C ASN A 192 -5.35 15.24 -3.04
N ASP A 193 -5.56 16.09 -2.03
CA ASP A 193 -6.04 17.48 -2.21
C ASP A 193 -4.90 18.53 -2.21
N PHE A 194 -3.63 18.12 -2.11
CA PHE A 194 -2.49 19.05 -2.05
C PHE A 194 -2.07 19.51 -3.44
N GLU A 195 -1.81 18.56 -4.34
CA GLU A 195 -1.41 18.83 -5.73
C GLU A 195 -1.63 17.60 -6.63
N LYS A 196 -1.62 17.81 -7.95
CA LYS A 196 -1.68 16.70 -8.91
C LYS A 196 -0.37 15.90 -8.89
N VAL A 197 -0.46 14.59 -8.63
CA VAL A 197 0.68 13.67 -8.68
C VAL A 197 0.61 12.82 -9.94
N ASP A 198 1.65 12.91 -10.78
CA ASP A 198 1.76 12.11 -12.01
C ASP A 198 2.62 10.85 -11.75
N LEU A 199 1.99 9.67 -11.80
CA LEU A 199 2.67 8.38 -11.73
C LEU A 199 3.36 8.07 -13.07
N ARG A 200 4.67 7.82 -13.03
CA ARG A 200 5.51 7.59 -14.22
C ARG A 200 5.69 6.12 -14.57
N SER A 201 5.88 5.25 -13.57
CA SER A 201 5.99 3.80 -13.78
C SER A 201 5.76 3.06 -12.46
N VAL A 202 5.41 1.79 -12.58
CA VAL A 202 5.36 0.86 -11.44
C VAL A 202 6.18 -0.38 -11.80
N ASP A 203 7.20 -0.68 -11.01
CA ASP A 203 8.10 -1.82 -11.25
C ASP A 203 8.13 -2.70 -10.01
N LEU A 204 7.68 -3.94 -10.15
CA LEU A 204 7.44 -4.86 -9.06
C LEU A 204 8.13 -6.19 -9.32
N THR A 205 8.67 -6.79 -8.25
CA THR A 205 9.02 -8.20 -8.17
C THR A 205 8.20 -8.82 -7.06
N ILE A 206 7.44 -9.87 -7.40
CA ILE A 206 6.66 -10.66 -6.46
C ILE A 206 7.28 -12.06 -6.42
N SER A 207 7.85 -12.42 -5.27
CA SER A 207 8.33 -13.77 -5.00
C SER A 207 7.26 -14.57 -4.27
N THR A 208 7.02 -15.81 -4.69
CA THR A 208 5.94 -16.64 -4.12
C THR A 208 6.44 -17.96 -3.55
N ALA A 209 5.76 -18.42 -2.50
CA ALA A 209 5.94 -19.75 -1.93
C ALA A 209 4.58 -20.35 -1.57
N GLU A 210 4.38 -21.62 -1.86
CA GLU A 210 3.12 -22.30 -1.53
C GLU A 210 2.96 -22.59 -0.05
N GLU A 211 4.04 -22.54 0.72
CA GLU A 211 4.00 -22.72 2.16
C GLU A 211 3.76 -21.38 2.86
N PRO A 212 2.88 -21.34 3.88
CA PRO A 212 2.74 -20.17 4.72
C PRO A 212 4.03 -19.92 5.51
N LYS A 213 4.69 -18.78 5.25
CA LYS A 213 5.85 -18.32 6.01
C LYS A 213 5.36 -17.36 7.09
N THR A 214 4.77 -17.92 8.14
CA THR A 214 4.34 -17.15 9.31
C THR A 214 5.08 -17.58 10.56
N ALA A 215 5.25 -16.65 11.48
CA ALA A 215 5.82 -16.90 12.80
C ALA A 215 5.04 -16.12 13.86
N THR A 216 4.59 -16.80 14.91
CA THR A 216 3.85 -16.20 16.01
C THR A 216 4.78 -15.91 17.18
N LEU A 217 4.78 -14.68 17.68
CA LEU A 217 5.52 -14.32 18.89
C LEU A 217 4.86 -14.95 20.12
N GLU A 218 5.48 -15.99 20.67
CA GLU A 218 4.93 -16.70 21.83
C GLU A 218 5.38 -16.08 23.15
N ARG A 219 6.68 -15.78 23.26
CA ARG A 219 7.29 -15.33 24.53
C ARG A 219 8.45 -14.37 24.29
N ILE A 220 8.64 -13.44 25.22
CA ILE A 220 9.83 -12.58 25.32
C ILE A 220 10.38 -12.60 26.75
N TRP A 221 11.69 -12.47 26.91
CA TRP A 221 12.34 -12.33 28.22
C TRP A 221 13.75 -11.76 28.08
N ILE A 222 14.28 -11.29 29.21
CA ILE A 222 15.69 -10.93 29.39
C ILE A 222 16.23 -11.84 30.50
N ASP A 223 17.44 -12.36 30.34
CA ASP A 223 18.04 -13.26 31.35
C ASP A 223 18.59 -12.49 32.57
N ASP A 224 18.82 -11.18 32.43
CA ASP A 224 19.22 -10.31 33.53
C ASP A 224 18.02 -9.97 34.43
N GLN A 225 18.08 -10.40 35.69
CA GLN A 225 17.04 -10.16 36.69
C GLN A 225 17.02 -8.71 37.21
N ARG A 226 18.12 -7.96 37.06
CA ARG A 226 18.26 -6.59 37.56
C ARG A 226 18.94 -5.70 36.51
N PRO A 227 18.27 -5.44 35.38
CA PRO A 227 18.77 -4.53 34.37
C PRO A 227 19.11 -3.16 34.97
N ARG A 228 20.28 -2.64 34.62
CA ARG A 228 20.79 -1.34 35.09
C ARG A 228 20.77 -0.30 33.97
N ALA A 229 20.61 0.95 34.35
CA ALA A 229 20.74 2.08 33.43
C ALA A 229 22.13 2.10 32.78
N GLY A 230 22.18 2.42 31.48
CA GLY A 230 23.42 2.49 30.69
C GLY A 230 24.00 1.12 30.29
N ARG A 231 23.29 0.01 30.55
CA ARG A 231 23.71 -1.34 30.14
C ARG A 231 22.92 -1.82 28.94
N THR A 232 23.56 -2.68 28.15
CA THR A 232 22.91 -3.44 27.08
C THR A 232 22.48 -4.79 27.62
N VAL A 233 21.21 -5.15 27.41
CA VAL A 233 20.65 -6.44 27.83
C VAL A 233 20.17 -7.24 26.61
N PRO A 234 20.42 -8.56 26.54
CA PRO A 234 19.95 -9.38 25.45
C PRO A 234 18.46 -9.70 25.62
N LEU A 235 17.62 -9.13 24.76
CA LEU A 235 16.21 -9.50 24.65
C LEU A 235 16.07 -10.78 23.83
N LYS A 236 15.55 -11.83 24.46
CA LYS A 236 15.20 -13.09 23.80
C LYS A 236 13.73 -13.09 23.39
N MET A 237 13.47 -13.53 22.17
CA MET A 237 12.15 -13.62 21.57
C MET A 237 11.97 -15.02 20.98
N LEU A 238 11.01 -15.77 21.51
CA LEU A 238 10.62 -17.07 21.00
C LEU A 238 9.47 -16.89 20.01
N LEU A 239 9.72 -17.25 18.76
CA LEU A 239 8.71 -17.33 17.73
C LEU A 239 8.38 -18.79 17.44
N ARG A 240 7.12 -19.07 17.11
CA ARG A 240 6.68 -20.38 16.63
C ARG A 240 6.18 -20.30 15.19
N THR A 241 6.80 -21.05 14.28
CA THR A 241 6.43 -21.05 12.85
C THR A 241 5.08 -21.72 12.61
N TYR A 242 4.53 -21.57 11.40
CA TYR A 242 3.27 -22.21 10.99
C TYR A 242 3.22 -23.72 11.28
N ARG A 243 4.34 -24.45 11.11
CA ARG A 243 4.44 -25.90 11.35
C ARG A 243 4.93 -26.24 12.77
N GLY A 244 5.02 -25.26 13.65
CA GLY A 244 5.31 -25.46 15.07
C GLY A 244 6.78 -25.53 15.44
N GLU A 245 7.69 -25.16 14.54
CA GLU A 245 9.12 -25.03 14.86
C GLU A 245 9.35 -23.81 15.75
N ASP A 246 10.15 -23.99 16.79
CA ASP A 246 10.56 -22.93 17.71
C ASP A 246 11.81 -22.22 17.19
N VAL A 247 11.69 -20.90 16.98
CA VAL A 247 12.75 -20.04 16.50
C VAL A 247 13.08 -19.01 17.56
N LEU A 248 14.26 -19.15 18.18
CA LEU A 248 14.78 -18.17 19.13
C LEU A 248 15.51 -17.06 18.38
N ARG A 249 15.19 -15.82 18.72
CA ARG A 249 15.89 -14.62 18.27
C ARG A 249 16.40 -13.83 19.47
N THR A 250 17.52 -13.14 19.29
CA THR A 250 18.11 -12.30 20.33
C THR A 250 18.45 -10.93 19.74
N LEU A 251 18.04 -9.88 20.44
CA LEU A 251 18.28 -8.49 20.06
C LEU A 251 18.93 -7.77 21.25
N PRO A 252 20.13 -7.18 21.11
CA PRO A 252 20.69 -6.34 22.15
C PRO A 252 19.87 -5.06 22.31
N ILE A 253 19.43 -4.77 23.53
CA ILE A 253 18.65 -3.59 23.88
C ILE A 253 19.48 -2.72 24.81
N GLU A 254 19.75 -1.49 24.40
CA GLU A 254 20.46 -0.50 25.23
C GLU A 254 19.47 0.21 26.15
N ILE A 255 19.70 0.11 27.46
CA ILE A 255 18.91 0.84 28.45
C ILE A 255 19.55 2.22 28.63
N PRO A 256 18.83 3.33 28.38
CA PRO A 256 19.39 4.67 28.52
C PRO A 256 20.00 4.91 29.91
N ALA A 257 21.11 5.65 29.97
CA ALA A 257 21.82 5.91 31.23
C ALA A 257 21.01 6.75 32.24
N ASN A 258 20.04 7.52 31.76
CA ASN A 258 19.11 8.31 32.55
C ASN A 258 17.80 7.57 32.87
N ALA A 259 17.64 6.31 32.44
CA ALA A 259 16.43 5.56 32.71
C ALA A 259 16.35 5.17 34.19
N SER A 260 15.17 5.32 34.79
CA SER A 260 14.92 4.94 36.17
C SER A 260 13.48 4.48 36.36
N GLY A 261 13.21 3.78 37.46
CA GLY A 261 11.87 3.29 37.77
C GLY A 261 11.44 2.10 36.92
N THR A 262 10.14 2.05 36.63
CA THR A 262 9.51 0.93 35.93
C THR A 262 9.39 1.25 34.44
N LEU A 263 9.98 0.39 33.61
CA LEU A 263 9.88 0.48 32.15
C LEU A 263 9.06 -0.69 31.60
N SER A 264 8.36 -0.46 30.50
CA SER A 264 7.69 -1.50 29.73
C SER A 264 8.47 -1.76 28.45
N LEU A 265 8.96 -2.98 28.28
CA LEU A 265 9.56 -3.44 27.02
C LEU A 265 8.51 -4.17 26.22
N VAL A 266 8.08 -3.55 25.11
CA VAL A 266 7.03 -4.06 24.22
C VAL A 266 7.67 -4.56 22.94
N VAL A 267 7.35 -5.80 22.55
CA VAL A 267 7.68 -6.37 21.25
C VAL A 267 6.37 -6.57 20.49
N SER A 268 6.27 -6.05 19.28
CA SER A 268 5.06 -6.12 18.46
C SER A 268 5.36 -6.39 17.00
N ASP A 269 4.44 -7.05 16.32
CA ASP A 269 4.34 -7.01 14.86
C ASP A 269 4.02 -5.59 14.36
N GLY A 270 4.35 -5.35 13.09
CA GLY A 270 4.21 -4.05 12.45
C GLY A 270 2.76 -3.58 12.30
N ALA A 271 1.81 -4.48 12.06
CA ALA A 271 0.40 -4.12 11.85
C ALA A 271 -0.23 -3.57 13.13
N ARG A 272 -0.03 -4.27 14.26
CA ARG A 272 -0.50 -3.82 15.58
C ARG A 272 0.19 -2.55 16.03
N LEU A 273 1.51 -2.44 15.81
CA LEU A 273 2.25 -1.24 16.17
C LEU A 273 1.77 -0.03 15.35
N GLY A 274 1.65 -0.16 14.04
CA GLY A 274 1.17 0.92 13.17
C GLY A 274 -0.24 1.38 13.53
N GLN A 275 -1.14 0.45 13.90
CA GLN A 275 -2.47 0.82 14.40
C GLN A 275 -2.41 1.58 15.75
N ALA A 276 -1.51 1.19 16.65
CA ALA A 276 -1.31 1.91 17.91
C ALA A 276 -0.78 3.33 17.67
N GLU A 277 0.23 3.48 16.81
CA GLU A 277 0.82 4.77 16.43
C GLU A 277 -0.21 5.70 15.76
N GLN A 278 -1.05 5.15 14.90
CA GLN A 278 -2.15 5.90 14.27
C GLN A 278 -3.19 6.37 15.29
N ARG A 279 -3.43 5.59 16.35
CA ARG A 279 -4.36 5.94 17.44
C ARG A 279 -3.77 6.93 18.43
N GLU A 280 -2.47 6.96 18.61
CA GLU A 280 -1.76 7.93 19.45
C GLU A 280 -1.63 9.28 18.72
N THR A 281 -1.36 9.23 17.42
CA THR A 281 -1.24 10.41 16.54
C THR A 281 -2.63 10.93 16.12
N ARG A 282 -3.59 11.10 17.04
CA ARG A 282 -5.02 11.46 16.79
C ARG A 282 -5.29 12.75 15.99
N THR A 283 -4.30 13.37 15.38
CA THR A 283 -4.44 14.49 14.46
C THR A 283 -4.08 14.08 13.03
N PRO A 284 -5.09 13.80 12.16
CA PRO A 284 -4.91 13.70 10.71
C PRO A 284 -4.34 14.98 10.05
N SER A 285 -4.15 16.06 10.80
CA SER A 285 -3.87 17.43 10.33
C SER A 285 -2.37 17.78 10.18
N GLN A 286 -1.46 16.83 10.30
CA GLN A 286 -0.01 17.13 10.30
C GLN A 286 0.65 16.99 8.92
N LEU A 287 0.13 16.13 8.04
CA LEU A 287 0.65 16.02 6.68
C LEU A 287 0.07 17.15 5.83
N ARG A 288 0.93 18.03 5.33
CA ARG A 288 0.57 19.25 4.57
C ARG A 288 1.09 19.25 3.14
N SER A 289 1.76 18.17 2.71
CA SER A 289 2.35 18.05 1.38
C SER A 289 2.44 16.60 0.93
N VAL A 290 2.47 16.40 -0.38
CA VAL A 290 2.72 15.09 -1.01
C VAL A 290 4.04 14.48 -0.53
N ASP A 291 5.10 15.28 -0.40
CA ASP A 291 6.39 14.77 0.09
C ASP A 291 6.33 14.23 1.53
N GLN A 292 5.57 14.87 2.41
CA GLN A 292 5.36 14.37 3.77
C GLN A 292 4.56 13.06 3.77
N VAL A 293 3.56 12.96 2.89
CA VAL A 293 2.79 11.73 2.68
C VAL A 293 3.70 10.61 2.18
N ILE A 294 4.48 10.85 1.13
CA ILE A 294 5.42 9.87 0.56
C ILE A 294 6.41 9.37 1.62
N ARG A 295 6.99 10.30 2.41
CA ARG A 295 7.87 9.92 3.52
C ARG A 295 7.16 9.07 4.56
N SER A 296 5.90 9.36 4.88
CA SER A 296 5.09 8.57 5.81
C SER A 296 4.83 7.16 5.26
N LEU A 297 4.41 7.06 3.99
CA LEU A 297 4.14 5.79 3.30
C LEU A 297 5.40 4.91 3.22
N ASN A 298 6.55 5.49 2.89
CA ASN A 298 7.83 4.77 2.82
C ASN A 298 8.37 4.35 4.21
N LYS A 299 7.91 4.99 5.29
CA LYS A 299 8.20 4.60 6.68
C LYS A 299 7.20 3.57 7.25
N GLY A 300 6.24 3.14 6.45
CA GLY A 300 5.24 2.15 6.86
C GLY A 300 5.87 0.88 7.46
N ARG A 301 5.23 0.35 8.50
CA ARG A 301 5.71 -0.84 9.21
C ARG A 301 5.62 -2.07 8.30
N ARG A 302 6.66 -2.91 8.32
CA ARG A 302 6.76 -4.14 7.52
C ARG A 302 6.22 -5.33 8.30
N ASN A 303 5.59 -6.27 7.60
CA ASN A 303 4.99 -7.47 8.20
C ASN A 303 6.04 -8.53 8.57
N ASN A 304 7.28 -8.42 8.08
CA ASN A 304 8.36 -9.34 8.42
C ASN A 304 9.31 -8.82 9.49
N THR A 305 8.92 -7.80 10.25
CA THR A 305 9.77 -7.15 11.24
C THR A 305 9.11 -7.17 12.61
N LEU A 306 9.86 -7.62 13.62
CA LEU A 306 9.51 -7.38 15.02
C LEU A 306 10.01 -6.00 15.42
N TYR A 307 9.12 -5.20 15.98
CA TYR A 307 9.44 -3.88 16.50
C TYR A 307 9.49 -3.94 18.01
N VAL A 308 10.54 -3.37 18.60
CA VAL A 308 10.77 -3.36 20.03
C VAL A 308 10.75 -1.91 20.50
N LYS A 309 9.90 -1.60 21.48
CA LYS A 309 9.83 -0.29 22.13
C LYS A 309 10.09 -0.43 23.62
N LEU A 310 10.96 0.43 24.14
CA LEU A 310 11.12 0.64 25.57
C LEU A 310 10.34 1.90 25.95
N VAL A 311 9.33 1.74 26.80
CA VAL A 311 8.40 2.80 27.19
C VAL A 311 8.58 3.11 28.67
N GLY A 312 8.82 4.38 28.99
CA GLY A 312 8.87 4.85 30.38
C GLY A 312 7.48 5.08 30.96
N SER A 313 7.35 4.93 32.27
CA SER A 313 6.10 5.21 33.01
C SER A 313 5.78 6.70 33.16
N ASP A 314 6.72 7.58 32.82
CA ASP A 314 6.54 9.03 32.95
C ASP A 314 5.59 9.55 31.87
N ALA A 315 4.56 10.29 32.29
CA ALA A 315 3.60 10.93 31.40
C ALA A 315 4.33 11.91 30.45
N GLY A 316 3.99 11.84 29.16
CA GLY A 316 4.46 12.77 28.14
C GLY A 316 3.32 13.57 27.53
N ALA A 317 3.61 14.42 26.56
CA ALA A 317 2.59 15.08 25.76
C ALA A 317 3.02 15.17 24.29
N ILE A 318 2.06 15.14 23.38
CA ILE A 318 2.28 15.57 21.98
C ILE A 318 1.96 17.06 21.90
N ILE A 319 2.91 17.87 21.45
CA ILE A 319 2.72 19.30 21.16
C ILE A 319 3.05 19.52 19.69
N ASN A 320 2.10 20.05 18.91
CA ASN A 320 2.29 20.34 17.48
C ASN A 320 2.78 19.15 16.62
N GLY A 321 2.54 17.92 17.06
CA GLY A 321 2.92 16.69 16.36
C GLY A 321 4.29 16.11 16.70
N GLU A 322 5.04 16.76 17.59
CA GLU A 322 6.28 16.21 18.12
C GLU A 322 6.05 15.61 19.52
N PRO A 323 6.52 14.38 19.79
CA PRO A 323 6.40 13.76 21.09
C PRO A 323 7.43 14.37 22.07
N LEU A 324 6.95 14.96 23.16
CA LEU A 324 7.78 15.40 24.28
C LEU A 324 7.67 14.40 25.43
N SER A 325 8.82 13.85 25.81
CA SER A 325 8.97 12.82 26.83
C SER A 325 9.27 13.44 28.19
N ALA A 326 8.74 12.85 29.27
CA ALA A 326 9.06 13.18 30.67
C ALA A 326 8.79 14.65 31.06
N LEU A 327 7.59 15.16 30.78
CA LEU A 327 7.20 16.49 31.24
C LEU A 327 6.85 16.44 32.73
N PRO A 328 7.39 17.35 33.57
CA PRO A 328 6.98 17.44 34.97
C PRO A 328 5.46 17.66 35.08
N PRO A 329 4.79 17.12 36.12
CA PRO A 329 3.34 17.29 36.31
C PRO A 329 2.88 18.75 36.30
N SER A 330 3.73 19.67 36.75
CA SER A 330 3.48 21.11 36.72
C SER A 330 3.45 21.70 35.32
N VAL A 331 4.27 21.19 34.38
CA VAL A 331 4.29 21.63 32.98
C VAL A 331 3.10 21.03 32.22
N LEU A 332 2.75 19.77 32.49
CA LEU A 332 1.54 19.14 31.96
C LEU A 332 0.28 19.92 32.39
N GLY A 333 0.18 20.33 33.66
CA GLY A 333 -0.97 21.11 34.15
C GLY A 333 -1.11 22.50 33.51
N VAL A 334 0.02 23.15 33.15
CA VAL A 334 0.00 24.44 32.43
C VAL A 334 -0.40 24.24 30.96
N LEU A 335 0.11 23.19 30.31
CA LEU A 335 -0.22 22.85 28.93
C LEU A 335 -1.68 22.36 28.76
N GLU A 336 -2.22 21.65 29.75
CA GLU A 336 -3.65 21.32 29.80
C GLU A 336 -4.54 22.56 29.99
N GLY A 337 -4.02 23.59 30.66
CA GLY A 337 -4.70 24.87 30.90
C GLY A 337 -4.71 25.81 29.68
N ASP A 338 -3.73 25.70 28.78
CA ASP A 338 -3.59 26.56 27.60
C ASP A 338 -4.36 26.01 26.39
N ARG A 339 -5.69 26.10 26.45
CA ARG A 339 -6.60 25.62 25.40
C ARG A 339 -6.59 26.43 24.10
N ASN A 340 -5.82 27.53 24.03
CA ASN A 340 -5.82 28.44 22.88
C ASN A 340 -4.53 28.37 22.03
N GLY A 341 -3.49 27.65 22.45
CA GLY A 341 -2.15 27.69 21.83
C GLY A 341 -1.71 26.50 20.96
N GLY A 342 -2.40 25.36 20.98
CA GLY A 342 -1.99 24.18 20.21
C GLY A 342 -2.77 22.92 20.54
N THR A 343 -2.64 21.89 19.69
CA THR A 343 -3.30 20.59 19.91
C THR A 343 -2.50 19.79 20.95
N PHE A 344 -2.99 19.73 22.18
CA PHE A 344 -2.39 18.94 23.27
C PHE A 344 -3.05 17.56 23.37
N SER A 345 -2.25 16.50 23.46
CA SER A 345 -2.74 15.17 23.81
C SER A 345 -1.81 14.49 24.82
N PRO A 346 -2.31 14.04 25.98
CA PRO A 346 -1.49 13.37 26.98
C PRO A 346 -1.04 11.99 26.49
N LEU A 347 0.27 11.73 26.56
CA LEU A 347 0.86 10.42 26.30
C LEU A 347 0.93 9.64 27.61
N HIS A 348 0.37 8.44 27.62
CA HIS A 348 0.37 7.56 28.80
C HIS A 348 1.73 6.89 29.06
N GLY A 349 2.71 7.15 28.20
CA GLY A 349 4.11 6.74 28.35
C GLY A 349 4.96 7.28 27.21
N ALA A 350 6.21 7.60 27.50
CA ALA A 350 7.18 8.07 26.50
C ALA A 350 8.00 6.91 25.94
N THR A 351 8.13 6.81 24.61
CA THR A 351 9.08 5.87 23.99
C THR A 351 10.49 6.42 24.19
N ILE A 352 11.31 5.69 24.97
CA ILE A 352 12.69 6.08 25.30
C ILE A 352 13.74 5.23 24.57
N GLY A 353 13.30 4.22 23.81
CA GLY A 353 14.14 3.44 22.90
C GLY A 353 13.30 2.65 21.91
N GLU A 354 13.80 2.51 20.68
CA GLU A 354 13.16 1.76 19.62
C GLU A 354 14.20 0.94 18.84
N TRP A 355 13.87 -0.32 18.58
CA TRP A 355 14.68 -1.24 17.79
C TRP A 355 13.80 -2.03 16.84
N GLN A 356 14.43 -2.60 15.82
CA GLN A 356 13.76 -3.45 14.85
C GLN A 356 14.59 -4.71 14.59
N LEU A 357 13.91 -5.84 14.43
CA LEU A 357 14.50 -7.11 14.05
C LEU A 357 13.77 -7.66 12.82
N PRO A 358 14.34 -7.51 11.61
CA PRO A 358 13.83 -8.18 10.41
C PRO A 358 13.88 -9.70 10.55
N THR A 359 12.93 -10.36 9.90
CA THR A 359 12.80 -11.82 9.85
C THR A 359 12.42 -12.27 8.43
N ASP A 360 12.52 -13.57 8.16
CA ASP A 360 12.10 -14.16 6.88
C ASP A 360 10.61 -14.56 6.84
N HIS A 361 9.89 -14.32 7.94
CA HIS A 361 8.49 -14.74 8.12
C HIS A 361 7.60 -13.53 8.28
N LEU A 362 6.33 -13.65 7.90
CA LEU A 362 5.28 -12.75 8.39
C LEU A 362 5.13 -12.98 9.90
N VAL A 363 5.47 -11.97 10.71
CA VAL A 363 5.41 -12.07 12.16
C VAL A 363 4.06 -11.61 12.69
N ASN A 364 3.51 -12.37 13.63
CA ASN A 364 2.24 -12.05 14.29
C ASN A 364 2.42 -12.11 15.80
N GLY A 365 2.03 -11.07 16.51
CA GLY A 365 1.97 -11.10 17.97
C GLY A 365 2.39 -9.79 18.60
N SER A 366 2.00 -9.63 19.85
CA SER A 366 2.58 -8.62 20.73
C SER A 366 2.78 -9.22 22.12
N ARG A 367 3.91 -8.89 22.73
CA ARG A 367 4.26 -9.26 24.11
C ARG A 367 4.91 -8.08 24.78
N SER A 368 4.71 -7.96 26.08
CA SER A 368 5.39 -6.97 26.89
C SER A 368 5.90 -7.60 28.19
N ILE A 369 7.01 -7.06 28.68
CA ILE A 369 7.54 -7.36 30.01
C ILE A 369 7.85 -6.06 30.73
N THR A 370 7.70 -6.09 32.05
CA THR A 370 8.04 -4.97 32.91
C THR A 370 9.47 -5.12 33.41
N LEU A 371 10.27 -4.06 33.29
CA LEU A 371 11.65 -3.99 33.78
C LEU A 371 11.70 -2.98 34.93
N THR A 372 12.21 -3.41 36.07
CA THR A 372 12.51 -2.51 37.19
C THR A 372 13.98 -2.12 37.13
N ILE A 373 14.26 -0.87 36.78
CA ILE A 373 15.62 -0.37 36.62
C ILE A 373 16.17 0.06 37.97
N SER A 374 17.26 -0.58 38.38
CA SER A 374 18.02 -0.14 39.55
C SER A 374 18.88 1.07 39.18
N GLN A 375 18.87 2.12 40.01
CA GLN A 375 19.88 3.18 39.90
C GLN A 375 21.27 2.59 40.19
N ASN A 376 22.28 3.11 39.50
CA ASN A 376 23.66 2.61 39.64
C ASN A 376 24.20 2.81 41.05
#